data_AF-A0A381XKC3-F1
#
_entry.id   AF-A0A381XKC3-F1
#
_cell.length_a   1.000
_cell.length_b   1.000
_cell.length_c   1.000
_cell.angle_alpha   90.00
_cell.angle_beta   90.00
_cell.angle_gamma   90.00
#
_symmetry.space_group_name_H-M   'P 1'
#
loop_
_entity.id
_entity.type
_entity.pdbx_description
1 polymer ?
#
loop_
_entity_poly.entity_id
_entity_poly.type
_entity_poly.pdbx_seq_one_letter_code
_entity_poly.pdbx_strand_id
1 'polypeptide(L)' 'MNQDFKVKDIKQADFGRKEISIAETEMPGLMALRKEYKGKKPLKGARILGCLHMTIQTAVLIETL' A
#
# COMPACT_ATOMS: atom_id res chain seq x y z
N MET A 1 1.58 12.87 19.41
CA MET A 1 1.94 11.93 18.33
C MET A 1 2.63 12.76 17.25
N ASN A 2 3.90 12.48 16.96
CA ASN A 2 4.59 13.18 15.88
C ASN A 2 4.03 12.63 14.56
N GLN A 3 3.35 13.46 13.77
CA GLN A 3 2.80 13.04 12.48
C GLN A 3 3.91 13.09 11.44
N ASP A 4 4.50 11.94 11.13
CA ASP A 4 5.57 11.80 10.14
C ASP A 4 5.00 11.62 8.72
N PHE A 5 4.19 12.58 8.28
CA PHE A 5 3.69 12.64 6.92
C PHE A 5 3.32 14.07 6.54
N LYS A 6 3.34 14.38 5.23
CA LYS A 6 2.85 15.65 4.69
C LYS A 6 2.06 15.38 3.43
N VAL A 7 0.76 15.57 3.50
CA VAL A 7 -0.18 15.37 2.39
C VAL A 7 -1.08 16.59 2.23
N LYS A 8 -1.76 16.70 1.10
CA LYS A 8 -2.62 17.85 0.79
C LYS A 8 -3.83 17.95 1.71
N ASP A 9 -4.54 16.84 1.94
CA ASP A 9 -5.75 16.80 2.76
C ASP A 9 -5.97 15.39 3.34
N ILE A 10 -5.86 15.26 4.66
CA ILE A 10 -6.02 13.98 5.35
C ILE A 10 -7.48 13.51 5.42
N LYS A 11 -8.46 14.40 5.21
CA LYS A 11 -9.88 14.05 5.27
C LYS A 11 -10.32 13.15 4.11
N GLN A 12 -9.50 13.02 3.07
CA GLN A 12 -9.78 12.15 1.92
C GLN A 12 -9.38 10.69 2.15
N ALA A 13 -8.86 10.34 3.32
CA ALA A 13 -8.40 8.98 3.63
C ALA A 13 -9.49 7.91 3.42
N ASP A 14 -10.73 8.19 3.83
CA ASP A 14 -11.85 7.24 3.69
C ASP A 14 -12.19 6.97 2.22
N PHE A 15 -12.14 8.01 1.38
CA PHE A 15 -12.35 7.85 -0.05
C PHE A 15 -11.18 7.07 -0.67
N GLY A 16 -9.94 7.43 -0.33
CA GLY A 16 -8.75 6.70 -0.78
C GLY A 16 -8.79 5.21 -0.40
N ARG A 17 -9.26 4.86 0.80
CA ARG A 17 -9.43 3.47 1.23
C ARG A 17 -10.42 2.71 0.35
N LYS A 18 -11.54 3.33 -0.06
CA LYS A 18 -12.52 2.71 -0.97
C LYS A 18 -11.91 2.43 -2.34
N GLU A 19 -11.18 3.41 -2.89
CA GLU A 19 -10.50 3.26 -4.19
C GLU A 19 -9.41 2.18 -4.15
N ILE A 20 -8.65 2.08 -3.04
CA ILE A 20 -7.67 1.01 -2.84
C ILE A 20 -8.34 -0.37 -2.87
N SER A 21 -9.47 -0.54 -2.17
CA SER A 21 -10.21 -1.82 -2.18
C SER A 21 -10.70 -2.21 -3.57
N ILE A 22 -11.03 -1.24 -4.42
CA ILE A 22 -11.36 -1.50 -5.84
C ILE A 22 -10.09 -1.87 -6.61
N ALA A 23 -8.99 -1.14 -6.43
CA ALA A 23 -7.74 -1.43 -7.14
C ALA A 23 -7.15 -2.81 -6.81
N GLU A 24 -7.37 -3.34 -5.61
CA GLU A 24 -6.96 -4.70 -5.25
C GLU A 24 -7.58 -5.77 -6.16
N THR A 25 -8.82 -5.57 -6.65
CA THR A 25 -9.47 -6.52 -7.56
C THR A 25 -8.83 -6.52 -8.95
N GLU A 26 -8.28 -5.39 -9.37
CA GLU A 26 -7.60 -5.19 -10.65
C GLU A 26 -6.09 -5.50 -10.61
N MET A 27 -5.55 -5.87 -9.45
CA MET A 27 -4.12 -6.17 -9.26
C MET A 27 -3.88 -7.61 -8.78
N PRO A 28 -4.31 -8.64 -9.54
CA PRO A 28 -4.28 -10.04 -9.11
C PRO A 28 -2.88 -10.55 -8.81
N GLY A 29 -1.85 -10.03 -9.49
CA GLY A 29 -0.45 -10.39 -9.23
C GLY A 29 0.02 -10.01 -7.82
N LEU A 30 -0.29 -8.80 -7.36
CA LEU A 30 0.05 -8.37 -6.00
C LEU A 30 -0.76 -9.15 -4.95
N MET A 31 -2.04 -9.41 -5.21
CA MET A 31 -2.88 -10.19 -4.30
C MET A 31 -2.40 -11.64 -4.17
N ALA A 32 -1.90 -12.23 -5.27
CA ALA A 32 -1.28 -13.56 -5.26
C ALA A 32 -0.02 -13.57 -4.38
N LEU A 33 0.87 -12.58 -4.52
CA LEU A 33 2.07 -12.45 -3.68
C LEU A 33 1.72 -12.33 -2.19
N ARG A 34 0.74 -11.49 -1.84
CA ARG A 34 0.25 -11.37 -0.45
C ARG A 34 -0.19 -12.71 0.11
N LYS A 35 -0.92 -13.50 -0.68
CA LYS A 35 -1.39 -14.85 -0.28
C LYS A 35 -0.23 -15.83 -0.13
N GLU A 36 0.71 -15.85 -1.08
CA GLU A 36 1.83 -16.79 -1.12
C GLU A 36 2.85 -16.59 0.01
N TYR A 37 3.11 -15.33 0.36
CA TYR A 37 4.07 -14.95 1.40
C TYR A 37 3.43 -14.66 2.76
N LYS A 38 2.11 -14.86 2.88
CA LYS A 38 1.39 -14.75 4.15
C LYS A 38 2.04 -15.66 5.20
N GLY A 39 2.40 -15.08 6.34
CA GLY A 39 3.05 -15.80 7.45
C GLY A 39 4.57 -16.02 7.29
N LYS A 40 5.13 -15.98 6.07
CA LYS A 40 6.58 -16.13 5.83
C LYS A 40 7.37 -14.86 6.20
N LYS A 41 6.72 -13.68 6.13
CA LYS A 41 7.31 -12.36 6.42
C LYS A 41 8.70 -12.16 5.76
N PRO A 42 8.84 -12.34 4.43
CA PRO A 42 10.14 -12.32 3.75
C PRO A 42 10.87 -10.96 3.85
N LEU A 43 10.12 -9.87 4.00
CA LEU A 43 10.66 -8.50 4.11
C LEU A 43 10.88 -8.05 5.56
N LYS A 44 10.84 -8.97 6.54
CA LYS A 44 11.04 -8.64 7.95
C LYS A 44 12.42 -7.98 8.15
N GLY A 45 12.42 -6.73 8.61
CA GLY A 45 13.63 -5.95 8.86
C GLY A 45 14.11 -5.13 7.65
N ALA A 46 13.49 -5.28 6.48
CA ALA A 46 13.78 -4.43 5.33
C ALA A 46 13.36 -2.97 5.60
N ARG A 47 14.15 -2.03 5.10
CA ARG A 47 13.83 -0.59 5.05
C ARG A 47 13.84 -0.17 3.60
N ILE A 48 12.67 0.16 3.07
CA ILE A 48 12.47 0.39 1.63
C ILE A 48 12.23 1.88 1.42
N LEU A 49 13.11 2.53 0.64
CA LEU A 49 12.91 3.89 0.16
C LEU A 49 12.16 3.83 -1.17
N GLY A 50 10.98 4.46 -1.24
CA GLY A 50 10.16 4.51 -2.44
C GLY A 50 10.01 5.94 -2.97
N CYS A 51 10.27 6.14 -4.26
CA CYS A 51 10.01 7.40 -4.98
C CYS A 51 9.27 7.08 -6.29
N LEU A 52 8.00 6.72 -6.14
CA LEU A 52 7.10 6.42 -7.24
C LEU A 52 5.96 7.45 -7.26
N HIS A 53 5.20 7.49 -8.36
CA HIS A 53 3.99 8.30 -8.41
C HIS A 53 3.02 7.82 -7.31
N MET A 54 2.56 8.76 -6.48
CA MET A 54 1.77 8.43 -5.30
C MET A 54 0.28 8.23 -5.62
N THR A 55 -0.01 7.18 -6.38
CA THR A 55 -1.35 6.81 -6.89
C THR A 55 -2.01 5.70 -6.05
N ILE A 56 -3.27 5.39 -6.37
CA ILE A 56 -4.02 4.28 -5.75
C ILE A 56 -3.31 2.93 -5.97
N GLN A 57 -2.78 2.68 -7.17
CA GLN A 57 -2.07 1.44 -7.49
C GLN A 57 -0.78 1.30 -6.66
N THR A 58 -0.06 2.41 -6.46
CA THR A 58 1.14 2.41 -5.60
C THR A 58 0.77 2.19 -4.13
N ALA A 59 -0.41 2.62 -3.67
CA ALA A 59 -0.87 2.28 -2.33
C ALA A 59 -1.07 0.75 -2.15
N VAL A 60 -1.63 0.07 -3.16
CA VAL A 60 -1.73 -1.41 -3.16
C VAL A 60 -0.34 -2.07 -3.12
N LEU A 61 0.62 -1.53 -3.85
CA LEU A 61 2.03 -1.97 -3.78
C LEU A 61 2.59 -1.78 -2.37
N ILE A 62 2.46 -0.59 -1.78
CA ILE A 62 2.99 -0.30 -0.43
C ILE A 62 2.38 -1.21 0.62
N GLU A 63 1.07 -1.50 0.56
CA GLU A 63 0.42 -2.42 1.48
C GLU A 63 0.75 -3.90 1.23
N THR A 64 1.41 -4.21 0.11
CA THR A 64 1.91 -5.56 -0.19
C THR A 64 3.31 -5.82 0.39
N LEU A 65 4.12 -4.76 0.52
CA LEU A 65 5.48 -4.83 1.07
C LEU A 65 5.45 -5.07 2.59
#